data_AF-A0A1Q4DWL2-F1
#
_entry.id   AF-A0A1Q4DWL2-F1
#
_cell.length_a   1.000
_cell.length_b   1.000
_cell.length_c   1.000
_cell.angle_alpha   90.00
_cell.angle_beta   90.00
_cell.angle_gamma   90.00
#
_symmetry.space_group_name_H-M   'P 1'
#
loop_
_entity.id
_entity.type
_entity.pdbx_description
1 polymer ?
#
loop_
_entity_poly.entity_id
_entity_poly.type
_entity_poly.pdbx_seq_one_letter_code
_entity_poly.pdbx_strand_id
1 'polypeptide(L)'
;MQTFSVLPDPRNSFPQEEWAAFTVAIRFLGRHGLDLPGLRGDTDPERALILWRALLYAIAGRAERLPPAVTWRELEHLPASAAIGSLSELEAALREHHWSEERGTVQPSVLRAFPQESLRLARRFLDAGEEATYFRAAQGRDSGSELAFGIIETQGDRSDVARLRALTQTPRYARRALSALRKLDSA
;
A
#
# COMPACT_ATOMS: atom_id res chain seq x y z
N MET A 1 22.25 -12.63 12.04
CA MET A 1 22.16 -11.94 10.74
C MET A 1 20.68 -11.70 10.48
N GLN A 2 20.21 -10.45 10.49
CA GLN A 2 18.80 -10.14 10.26
C GLN A 2 18.48 -10.43 8.78
N THR A 3 17.42 -11.20 8.53
CA THR A 3 17.00 -11.50 7.17
C THR A 3 16.10 -10.36 6.71
N PHE A 4 16.61 -9.43 5.89
CA PHE A 4 15.86 -8.22 5.50
C PHE A 4 14.55 -8.48 4.74
N SER A 5 14.30 -9.71 4.27
CA SER A 5 13.01 -10.08 3.69
C SER A 5 11.93 -10.44 4.72
N VAL A 6 12.17 -10.32 6.03
CA VAL A 6 11.15 -10.46 7.09
C VAL A 6 10.54 -9.09 7.42
N LEU A 7 9.46 -9.04 8.22
CA LEU A 7 8.85 -7.76 8.58
C LEU A 7 9.87 -6.84 9.29
N PRO A 8 9.90 -5.53 8.97
CA PRO A 8 10.71 -4.54 9.69
C PRO A 8 10.37 -4.50 11.19
N ASP A 9 11.25 -3.98 12.04
CA ASP A 9 10.89 -3.69 13.43
C ASP A 9 9.93 -2.48 13.49
N PRO A 10 8.69 -2.64 14.00
CA PRO A 10 7.71 -1.55 14.06
C PRO A 10 8.12 -0.40 15.01
N ARG A 11 9.17 -0.60 15.81
CA ARG A 11 9.70 0.35 16.80
C ARG A 11 11.08 0.92 16.42
N ASN A 12 11.60 0.59 15.23
CA ASN A 12 12.90 1.08 14.81
C ASN A 12 12.93 2.62 14.75
N SER A 13 13.94 3.22 15.36
CA SER A 13 14.19 4.67 15.35
C SER A 13 14.65 5.19 13.98
N PHE A 14 15.18 4.31 13.11
CA PHE A 14 15.64 4.60 11.76
C PHE A 14 14.89 3.71 10.75
N PRO A 15 13.58 3.93 10.59
CA PRO A 15 12.73 3.02 9.82
C PRO A 15 12.93 3.16 8.32
N GLN A 16 13.48 4.27 7.82
CA GLN A 16 13.67 4.49 6.38
C GLN A 16 14.62 3.46 5.78
N GLU A 17 15.79 3.27 6.41
CA GLU A 17 16.81 2.33 5.96
C GLU A 17 16.35 0.88 6.04
N GLU A 18 15.60 0.53 7.10
CA GLU A 18 15.08 -0.82 7.27
C GLU A 18 13.97 -1.13 6.26
N TRP A 19 13.05 -0.20 6.03
CA TRP A 19 11.99 -0.37 5.03
C TRP A 19 12.54 -0.39 3.60
N ALA A 20 13.58 0.40 3.33
CA ALA A 20 14.32 0.33 2.07
C ALA A 20 14.97 -1.05 1.88
N ALA A 21 15.68 -1.55 2.89
CA ALA A 21 16.28 -2.88 2.84
C ALA A 21 15.22 -3.97 2.65
N PHE A 22 14.06 -3.81 3.32
CA PHE A 22 12.92 -4.72 3.21
C PHE A 22 12.36 -4.81 1.78
N THR A 23 12.03 -3.67 1.16
CA THR A 23 11.48 -3.66 -0.20
C THR A 23 12.50 -4.15 -1.23
N VAL A 24 13.77 -3.76 -1.09
CA VAL A 24 14.86 -4.23 -1.96
C VAL A 24 15.05 -5.74 -1.85
N ALA A 25 15.06 -6.29 -0.64
CA ALA A 25 15.21 -7.73 -0.42
C ALA A 25 14.06 -8.52 -1.07
N ILE A 26 12.81 -8.09 -0.87
CA ILE A 26 11.63 -8.74 -1.49
C ILE A 26 11.75 -8.76 -3.01
N ARG A 27 12.12 -7.62 -3.60
CA ARG A 27 12.27 -7.49 -5.05
C ARG A 27 13.43 -8.29 -5.59
N PHE A 28 14.54 -8.38 -4.85
CA PHE A 28 15.66 -9.22 -5.20
C PHE A 28 15.23 -10.70 -5.25
N LEU A 29 14.56 -11.19 -4.19
CA LEU A 29 14.06 -12.56 -4.16
C LEU A 29 13.13 -12.83 -5.35
N GLY A 30 12.17 -11.92 -5.61
CA GLY A 30 11.24 -12.06 -6.73
C GLY A 30 11.94 -12.14 -8.09
N ARG A 31 12.86 -11.21 -8.37
CA ARG A 31 13.62 -11.18 -9.64
C ARG A 31 14.44 -12.43 -9.90
N HIS A 32 14.95 -13.05 -8.84
CA HIS A 32 15.81 -14.24 -8.92
C HIS A 32 15.05 -15.56 -8.71
N GLY A 33 13.72 -15.52 -8.53
CA GLY A 33 12.91 -16.71 -8.28
C GLY A 33 13.28 -17.44 -6.98
N LEU A 34 13.83 -16.72 -6.00
CA LEU A 34 14.24 -17.28 -4.72
C LEU A 34 13.06 -17.32 -3.76
N ASP A 35 13.11 -18.27 -2.83
CA ASP A 35 12.04 -18.46 -1.86
C ASP A 35 11.81 -17.20 -1.00
N LEU A 36 10.55 -16.74 -0.99
CA LEU A 36 10.08 -15.75 -0.05
C LEU A 36 9.77 -16.43 1.30
N PRO A 37 10.47 -16.10 2.41
CA PRO A 37 10.23 -16.74 3.69
C PRO A 37 8.77 -16.64 4.14
N GLY A 38 8.20 -17.72 4.65
CA GLY A 38 6.87 -17.73 5.26
C GLY A 38 6.86 -16.94 6.57
N LEU A 39 5.85 -16.10 6.77
CA LEU A 39 5.68 -15.27 7.97
C LEU A 39 4.27 -15.43 8.50
N ARG A 40 4.11 -15.23 9.81
CA ARG A 40 2.81 -15.15 10.48
C ARG A 40 2.70 -13.77 11.09
N GLY A 41 1.57 -13.11 10.89
CA GLY A 41 1.24 -11.85 11.53
C GLY A 41 0.24 -12.08 12.67
N ASP A 42 0.49 -11.45 13.80
CA ASP A 42 -0.36 -11.53 14.99
C ASP A 42 -1.39 -10.40 14.99
N THR A 43 -1.06 -9.26 14.37
CA THR A 43 -1.96 -8.11 14.21
C THR A 43 -2.53 -7.99 12.79
N ASP A 44 -3.62 -7.25 12.60
CA ASP A 44 -4.17 -7.00 11.25
C ASP A 44 -3.18 -6.23 10.35
N PRO A 45 -2.46 -5.17 10.82
CA PRO A 45 -1.43 -4.50 10.01
C PRO A 45 -0.26 -5.41 9.63
N GLU A 46 0.18 -6.30 10.53
CA GLU A 46 1.20 -7.31 10.21
C GLU A 46 0.72 -8.25 9.10
N ARG A 47 -0.50 -8.77 9.24
CA ARG A 47 -1.10 -9.65 8.23
C ARG A 47 -1.25 -8.93 6.89
N ALA A 48 -1.68 -7.67 6.89
CA ALA A 48 -1.75 -6.85 5.69
C ALA A 48 -0.37 -6.65 5.04
N LEU A 49 0.65 -6.30 5.83
CA LEU A 49 2.01 -6.09 5.31
C LEU A 49 2.63 -7.38 4.74
N ILE A 50 2.34 -8.55 5.33
CA ILE A 50 2.77 -9.85 4.77
C ILE A 50 2.16 -10.07 3.37
N LEU A 51 0.88 -9.76 3.19
CA LEU A 51 0.19 -9.89 1.92
C LEU A 51 0.70 -8.87 0.88
N TRP A 52 0.94 -7.62 1.30
CA TRP A 52 1.56 -6.61 0.43
C TRP A 52 2.97 -7.00 -0.02
N ARG A 53 3.76 -7.58 0.89
CA ARG A 53 5.05 -8.18 0.58
C ARG A 53 4.94 -9.30 -0.46
N ALA A 54 3.93 -10.16 -0.37
CA ALA A 54 3.70 -11.22 -1.35
C ALA A 54 3.35 -10.64 -2.74
N LEU A 55 2.52 -9.58 -2.80
CA LEU A 55 2.22 -8.88 -4.06
C LEU A 55 3.45 -8.19 -4.64
N LEU A 56 4.27 -7.51 -3.82
CA LEU A 56 5.52 -6.89 -4.28
C LEU A 56 6.51 -7.94 -4.81
N TYR A 57 6.62 -9.09 -4.14
CA TYR A 57 7.41 -10.22 -4.61
C TYR A 57 6.93 -10.69 -5.99
N ALA A 58 5.61 -10.85 -6.17
CA ALA A 58 5.02 -11.26 -7.44
C ALA A 58 5.24 -10.24 -8.56
N ILE A 59 5.19 -8.93 -8.26
CA ILE A 59 5.50 -7.86 -9.23
C ILE A 59 6.97 -7.93 -9.68
N ALA A 60 7.88 -8.24 -8.77
CA ALA A 60 9.31 -8.24 -9.04
C ALA A 60 9.78 -9.45 -9.86
N GLY A 61 9.01 -10.53 -9.93
CA GLY A 61 9.38 -11.79 -10.56
C GLY A 61 8.28 -12.38 -11.44
N ARG A 62 8.47 -13.64 -11.85
CA ARG A 62 7.44 -14.49 -12.49
C ARG A 62 7.06 -15.69 -11.61
N ALA A 63 7.30 -15.60 -10.30
CA ALA A 63 7.19 -16.75 -9.41
C ALA A 63 5.75 -16.99 -8.93
N GLU A 64 5.27 -18.22 -9.07
CA GLU A 64 3.89 -18.70 -8.88
C GLU A 64 3.51 -19.02 -7.41
N ARG A 65 4.19 -18.45 -6.40
CA ARG A 65 4.05 -18.94 -5.01
C ARG A 65 2.62 -18.81 -4.47
N LEU A 66 1.93 -17.71 -4.79
CA LEU A 66 0.49 -17.50 -4.59
C LEU A 66 -0.01 -16.59 -5.72
N PRO A 67 -1.07 -16.95 -6.45
CA PRO A 67 -1.62 -16.08 -7.48
C PRO A 67 -2.05 -14.73 -6.86
N PRO A 68 -1.74 -13.58 -7.49
CA PRO A 68 -2.12 -12.27 -6.96
C PRO A 68 -3.61 -12.18 -6.59
N ALA A 69 -4.49 -12.84 -7.35
CA ALA A 69 -5.92 -12.91 -7.07
C ALA A 69 -6.26 -13.55 -5.71
N VAL A 70 -5.49 -14.54 -5.25
CA VAL A 70 -5.68 -15.16 -3.93
C VAL A 70 -5.24 -14.19 -2.83
N THR A 71 -4.08 -13.55 -3.00
CA THR A 71 -3.57 -12.56 -2.05
C THR A 71 -4.50 -11.37 -1.89
N TRP A 72 -5.08 -10.87 -2.99
CA TRP A 72 -6.10 -9.83 -2.96
C TRP A 72 -7.36 -10.27 -2.21
N ARG A 73 -7.80 -11.51 -2.42
CA ARG A 73 -8.94 -12.06 -1.66
C ARG A 73 -8.65 -12.12 -0.17
N GLU A 74 -7.43 -12.49 0.25
CA GLU A 74 -7.06 -12.48 1.67
C GLU A 74 -7.01 -11.06 2.24
N LEU A 75 -6.50 -10.08 1.49
CA LEU A 75 -6.57 -8.66 1.85
C LEU A 75 -8.01 -8.16 1.98
N GLU A 76 -8.93 -8.70 1.17
CA GLU A 76 -10.35 -8.38 1.26
C GLU A 76 -10.99 -8.85 2.58
N HIS A 77 -10.42 -9.83 3.28
CA HIS A 77 -10.91 -10.29 4.58
C HIS A 77 -10.35 -9.49 5.77
N LEU A 78 -9.30 -8.68 5.55
CA LEU A 78 -8.74 -7.81 6.58
C LEU A 78 -9.48 -6.46 6.63
N PRO A 79 -9.45 -5.75 7.78
CA PRO A 79 -9.94 -4.39 7.88
C PRO A 79 -9.31 -3.48 6.81
N ALA A 80 -10.12 -2.67 6.15
CA ALA A 80 -9.65 -1.75 5.11
C ALA A 80 -8.63 -0.74 5.67
N SER A 81 -8.81 -0.35 6.93
CA SER A 81 -7.91 0.51 7.70
C SER A 81 -6.49 -0.07 7.81
N ALA A 82 -6.35 -1.36 8.13
CA ALA A 82 -5.06 -2.05 8.19
C ALA A 82 -4.44 -2.22 6.80
N ALA A 83 -5.23 -2.65 5.81
CA ALA A 83 -4.77 -2.82 4.44
C ALA A 83 -4.22 -1.52 3.83
N ILE A 84 -4.96 -0.41 3.93
CA ILE A 84 -4.52 0.90 3.42
C ILE A 84 -3.34 1.46 4.22
N GLY A 85 -3.35 1.32 5.55
CA GLY A 85 -2.25 1.80 6.39
C GLY A 85 -0.92 1.16 6.01
N SER A 86 -0.87 -0.18 5.98
CA SER A 86 0.33 -0.92 5.59
C SER A 86 0.73 -0.68 4.13
N LEU A 87 -0.23 -0.52 3.21
CA LEU A 87 0.08 -0.18 1.81
C LEU A 87 0.72 1.20 1.70
N SER A 88 0.26 2.18 2.50
CA SER A 88 0.81 3.54 2.47
C SER A 88 2.26 3.58 2.94
N GLU A 89 2.62 2.77 3.93
CA GLU A 89 4.00 2.61 4.40
C GLU A 89 4.87 1.94 3.33
N LEU A 90 4.35 0.89 2.67
CA LEU A 90 5.05 0.21 1.60
C LEU A 90 5.30 1.13 0.39
N GLU A 91 4.26 1.81 -0.10
CA GLU A 91 4.39 2.73 -1.24
C GLU A 91 5.21 3.97 -0.90
N ALA A 92 5.30 4.38 0.37
CA ALA A 92 6.27 5.38 0.80
C ALA A 92 7.70 4.85 0.68
N ALA A 93 7.98 3.66 1.21
CA ALA A 93 9.29 3.02 1.13
C ALA A 93 9.74 2.75 -0.31
N LEU A 94 8.82 2.41 -1.21
CA LEU A 94 9.11 2.22 -2.65
C LEU A 94 9.40 3.53 -3.41
N ARG A 95 8.97 4.67 -2.88
CA ARG A 95 9.22 5.99 -3.48
C ARG A 95 10.54 6.61 -3.02
N GLU A 96 11.05 6.20 -1.86
CA GLU A 96 12.36 6.65 -1.39
C GLU A 96 13.44 6.11 -2.33
N HIS A 97 14.06 7.01 -3.12
CA HIS A 97 15.11 6.62 -4.06
C HIS A 97 16.27 5.94 -3.34
N HIS A 98 16.54 4.69 -3.70
CA HIS A 98 17.67 3.96 -3.16
C HIS A 98 18.95 4.30 -3.92
N TRP A 99 20.05 4.43 -3.19
CA TRP A 99 21.39 4.67 -3.71
C TRP A 99 21.89 3.57 -4.67
N SER A 100 21.25 2.40 -4.62
CA SER A 100 21.56 1.24 -5.47
C SER A 100 20.78 1.19 -6.79
N GLU A 101 19.83 2.10 -7.02
CA GLU A 101 19.01 2.10 -8.24
C GLU A 101 19.52 3.10 -9.28
N GLU A 102 19.57 2.67 -10.54
CA GLU A 102 19.90 3.56 -11.65
C GLU A 102 18.86 4.66 -11.79
N ARG A 103 19.34 5.91 -11.92
CA ARG A 103 18.47 7.07 -12.16
C ARG A 103 17.65 6.84 -13.44
N GLY A 104 16.33 6.90 -13.32
CA GLY A 104 15.40 6.69 -14.44
C GLY A 104 14.75 5.31 -14.48
N THR A 105 15.14 4.39 -13.60
CA THR A 105 14.41 3.12 -13.45
C THR A 105 13.00 3.40 -12.94
N VAL A 106 11.98 2.82 -13.59
CA VAL A 106 10.60 2.94 -13.15
C VAL A 106 10.47 2.25 -11.79
N GLN A 107 10.18 3.04 -10.75
CA GLN A 107 9.93 2.49 -9.41
C GLN A 107 8.77 1.51 -9.45
N PRO A 108 8.87 0.31 -8.86
CA PRO A 108 7.75 -0.61 -8.76
C PRO A 108 6.67 0.00 -7.85
N SER A 109 5.43 -0.34 -8.12
CA SER A 109 4.29 0.12 -7.34
C SER A 109 3.17 -0.90 -7.47
N VAL A 110 2.60 -1.30 -6.34
CA VAL A 110 1.42 -2.17 -6.28
C VAL A 110 0.24 -1.44 -6.92
N LEU A 111 0.12 -0.12 -6.69
CA LEU A 111 -0.95 0.71 -7.28
C LEU A 111 -0.95 0.70 -8.80
N ARG A 112 0.25 0.67 -9.41
CA ARG A 112 0.40 0.63 -10.87
C ARG A 112 0.22 -0.77 -11.43
N ALA A 113 0.63 -1.79 -10.68
CA ALA A 113 0.49 -3.19 -11.09
C ALA A 113 -0.97 -3.69 -11.00
N PHE A 114 -1.74 -3.19 -10.04
CA PHE A 114 -3.10 -3.66 -9.72
C PHE A 114 -4.08 -2.49 -9.53
N PRO A 115 -4.36 -1.70 -10.58
CA PRO A 115 -5.14 -0.47 -10.43
C PRO A 115 -6.59 -0.73 -10.02
N GLN A 116 -7.25 -1.76 -10.57
CA GLN A 116 -8.65 -2.02 -10.26
C GLN A 116 -8.84 -2.48 -8.81
N GLU A 117 -7.96 -3.34 -8.31
CA GLU A 117 -7.98 -3.83 -6.94
C GLU A 117 -7.61 -2.73 -5.94
N SER A 118 -6.62 -1.88 -6.28
CA SER A 118 -6.24 -0.71 -5.49
C SER A 118 -7.41 0.28 -5.36
N LEU A 119 -8.11 0.56 -6.46
CA LEU A 119 -9.29 1.40 -6.47
C LEU A 119 -10.40 0.83 -5.59
N ARG A 120 -10.67 -0.48 -5.69
CA ARG A 120 -11.68 -1.14 -4.86
C ARG A 120 -11.35 -1.05 -3.37
N LEU A 121 -10.08 -1.24 -3.01
CA LEU A 121 -9.61 -1.11 -1.64
C LEU A 121 -9.77 0.34 -1.13
N ALA A 122 -9.39 1.33 -1.93
CA ALA A 122 -9.53 2.74 -1.58
C ALA A 122 -11.01 3.11 -1.32
N ARG A 123 -11.92 2.68 -2.21
CA ARG A 123 -13.36 2.87 -2.05
C ARG A 123 -13.85 2.26 -0.74
N ARG A 124 -13.50 1.01 -0.47
CA ARG A 124 -13.88 0.32 0.77
C ARG A 124 -13.39 1.03 2.03
N PHE A 125 -12.14 1.51 2.02
CA PHE A 125 -11.59 2.26 3.15
C PHE A 125 -12.34 3.57 3.40
N LEU A 126 -12.62 4.33 2.34
CA LEU A 126 -13.37 5.58 2.45
C LEU A 126 -14.82 5.35 2.90
N ASP A 127 -15.46 4.30 2.42
CA ASP A 127 -16.83 3.91 2.80
C ASP A 127 -16.91 3.46 4.26
N ALA A 128 -15.85 2.84 4.80
CA ALA A 128 -15.79 2.46 6.21
C ALA A 128 -15.71 3.69 7.15
N GLY A 129 -15.16 4.82 6.68
CA GLY A 129 -15.04 6.03 7.49
C GLY A 129 -14.12 5.86 8.71
N GLU A 130 -13.18 4.92 8.66
CA GLU A 130 -12.21 4.64 9.72
C GLU A 130 -10.88 5.38 9.50
N GLU A 131 -10.04 5.43 10.54
CA GLU A 131 -8.65 5.84 10.37
C GLU A 131 -7.80 4.66 9.93
N ALA A 132 -6.79 4.92 9.10
CA ALA A 132 -5.85 3.88 8.72
C ALA A 132 -5.06 3.39 9.93
N THR A 133 -4.85 2.07 10.00
CA THR A 133 -4.06 1.42 11.05
C THR A 133 -2.74 1.00 10.45
N TYR A 134 -1.65 1.48 11.03
CA TYR A 134 -0.30 1.34 10.48
C TYR A 134 0.44 0.19 11.16
N PHE A 135 1.40 -0.40 10.45
CA PHE A 135 2.33 -1.36 11.03
C PHE A 135 3.30 -0.66 11.99
N ARG A 136 3.85 0.50 11.61
CA ARG A 136 4.74 1.26 12.48
C ARG A 136 3.94 2.02 13.54
N ALA A 137 4.50 2.07 14.76
CA ALA A 137 3.95 2.85 15.86
C ALA A 137 4.14 4.37 15.67
N ALA A 138 5.03 4.81 14.77
CA ALA A 138 5.51 6.18 14.69
C ALA A 138 5.13 6.90 13.38
N GLN A 139 4.21 7.86 13.57
CA GLN A 139 3.86 9.08 12.83
C GLN A 139 3.52 9.01 11.33
N GLY A 140 2.25 9.34 11.07
CA GLY A 140 1.69 9.62 9.75
C GLY A 140 0.18 9.45 9.77
N ARG A 141 -0.54 10.10 10.70
CA ARG A 141 -1.99 9.85 10.94
C ARG A 141 -2.86 9.95 9.67
N ASP A 142 -2.36 10.63 8.64
CA ASP A 142 -3.08 10.92 7.41
C ASP A 142 -2.58 10.19 6.15
N SER A 143 -1.45 9.48 6.17
CA SER A 143 -0.85 8.93 4.94
C SER A 143 -1.74 7.89 4.25
N GLY A 144 -2.46 7.08 5.02
CA GLY A 144 -3.44 6.14 4.48
C GLY A 144 -4.62 6.84 3.80
N SER A 145 -5.13 7.92 4.40
CA SER A 145 -6.21 8.71 3.79
C SER A 145 -5.73 9.43 2.53
N GLU A 146 -4.54 10.02 2.57
CA GLU A 146 -3.92 10.65 1.40
C GLU A 146 -3.72 9.65 0.26
N LEU A 147 -3.24 8.44 0.56
CA LEU A 147 -3.13 7.37 -0.42
C LEU A 147 -4.49 7.02 -1.03
N ALA A 148 -5.51 6.79 -0.20
CA ALA A 148 -6.84 6.39 -0.69
C ALA A 148 -7.47 7.45 -1.60
N PHE A 149 -7.41 8.73 -1.22
CA PHE A 149 -7.86 9.82 -2.09
C PHE A 149 -7.00 9.93 -3.36
N GLY A 150 -5.68 9.75 -3.26
CA GLY A 150 -4.77 9.74 -4.41
C GLY A 150 -5.07 8.63 -5.42
N ILE A 151 -5.49 7.45 -4.94
CA ILE A 151 -5.95 6.36 -5.80
C ILE A 151 -7.23 6.78 -6.55
N ILE A 152 -8.23 7.34 -5.86
CA ILE A 152 -9.46 7.83 -6.50
C ILE A 152 -9.16 8.95 -7.50
N GLU A 153 -8.24 9.85 -7.16
CA GLU A 153 -7.80 10.93 -8.05
C GLU A 153 -7.19 10.46 -9.36
N THR A 154 -6.53 9.29 -9.35
CA THR A 154 -5.76 8.78 -10.50
C THR A 154 -6.48 7.68 -11.26
N GLN A 155 -7.35 6.92 -10.59
CA GLN A 155 -7.97 5.70 -11.10
C GLN A 155 -9.50 5.71 -10.96
N GLY A 156 -10.08 6.69 -10.28
CA GLY A 156 -11.51 6.79 -10.04
C GLY A 156 -12.31 7.11 -11.30
N ASP A 157 -13.62 7.00 -11.18
CA ASP A 157 -14.57 7.23 -12.26
C ASP A 157 -15.81 8.00 -11.77
N ARG A 158 -16.79 8.23 -12.66
CA ARG A 158 -18.01 8.98 -12.32
C ARG A 158 -18.83 8.37 -11.18
N SER A 159 -18.69 7.08 -10.88
CA SER A 159 -19.37 6.44 -9.75
C SER A 159 -18.83 6.92 -8.39
N ASP A 160 -17.64 7.51 -8.35
CA ASP A 160 -17.03 8.04 -7.12
C ASP A 160 -17.58 9.42 -6.72
N VAL A 161 -18.27 10.14 -7.62
CA VAL A 161 -18.72 11.53 -7.37
C VAL A 161 -19.64 11.62 -6.16
N ALA A 162 -20.62 10.71 -6.04
CA ALA A 162 -21.56 10.71 -4.91
C ALA A 162 -20.83 10.44 -3.58
N ARG A 163 -19.90 9.47 -3.58
CA ARG A 163 -19.03 9.16 -2.43
C ARG A 163 -18.22 10.38 -2.00
N LEU A 164 -17.52 11.02 -2.95
CA LEU A 164 -16.68 12.17 -2.64
C LEU A 164 -17.48 13.36 -2.13
N ARG A 165 -18.67 13.63 -2.70
CA ARG A 165 -19.59 14.68 -2.20
C ARG A 165 -20.07 14.41 -0.77
N ALA A 166 -20.31 13.15 -0.40
CA ALA A 166 -20.63 12.82 0.99
C ALA A 166 -19.43 13.12 1.91
N LEU A 167 -18.23 12.73 1.48
CA LEU A 167 -16.98 12.94 2.23
C LEU A 167 -16.58 14.41 2.35
N THR A 168 -17.10 15.32 1.53
CA THR A 168 -16.88 16.77 1.74
C THR A 168 -17.51 17.27 3.04
N GLN A 169 -18.52 16.58 3.56
CA GLN A 169 -19.17 16.91 4.83
C GLN A 169 -18.39 16.40 6.04
N THR A 170 -17.36 15.56 5.84
CA THR A 170 -16.50 15.05 6.90
C THR A 170 -15.28 15.96 7.05
N PRO A 171 -15.11 16.72 8.15
CA PRO A 171 -14.09 17.78 8.23
C PRO A 171 -12.66 17.33 7.91
N ARG A 172 -12.25 16.15 8.38
CA ARG A 172 -10.91 15.58 8.13
C ARG A 172 -10.65 15.18 6.67
N TYR A 173 -11.71 14.93 5.90
CA TYR A 173 -11.63 14.51 4.50
C TYR A 173 -12.00 15.62 3.52
N ALA A 174 -12.66 16.68 3.98
CA ALA A 174 -13.26 17.70 3.14
C ALA A 174 -12.30 18.25 2.07
N ARG A 175 -11.08 18.61 2.48
CA ARG A 175 -10.06 19.14 1.55
C ARG A 175 -9.65 18.12 0.48
N ARG A 176 -9.46 16.85 0.86
CA ARG A 176 -9.03 15.78 -0.05
C ARG A 176 -10.16 15.35 -0.98
N ALA A 177 -11.38 15.27 -0.46
CA ALA A 177 -12.57 14.98 -1.26
C ALA A 177 -12.83 16.06 -2.31
N LEU A 178 -12.68 17.34 -1.96
CA LEU A 178 -12.79 18.44 -2.93
C LEU A 178 -11.68 18.42 -3.99
N SER A 179 -10.44 18.08 -3.61
CA SER A 179 -9.34 17.88 -4.55
C SER A 179 -9.66 16.77 -5.55
N ALA A 180 -10.13 15.63 -5.06
CA ALA A 180 -10.50 14.49 -5.88
C ALA A 180 -11.65 14.78 -6.86
N LEU A 181 -12.69 15.49 -6.39
CA LEU A 181 -13.79 15.93 -7.25
C LEU A 181 -13.30 16.80 -8.40
N ARG A 182 -12.44 17.79 -8.11
CA ARG A 182 -11.90 18.68 -9.15
C ARG A 182 -11.11 17.93 -10.22
N LYS A 183 -10.33 16.92 -9.82
CA LYS A 183 -9.58 16.10 -10.77
C LYS A 183 -10.51 15.25 -11.64
N LEU A 184 -11.53 14.61 -11.05
CA LEU A 184 -12.51 13.83 -11.80
C LEU A 184 -13.34 14.69 -12.77
N ASP A 185 -13.67 15.92 -12.39
CA ASP A 185 -14.39 16.85 -13.26
C ASP A 185 -13.52 17.35 -14.45
N SER A 186 -12.19 17.28 -14.31
CA SER A 186 -11.22 17.71 -15.33
C SER A 186 -10.70 16.58 -16.24
N ALA A 187 -11.05 15.33 -15.94
CA ALA A 187 -10.64 14.12 -16.67
C ALA A 187 -11.67 13.73 -17.75
#